data_AF-A0A7V8QIB2-F1
#
_entry.id   AF-A0A7V8QIB2-F1
#
_cell.length_a   1.000
_cell.length_b   1.000
_cell.length_c   1.000
_cell.angle_alpha   90.00
_cell.angle_beta   90.00
_cell.angle_gamma   90.00
#
_symmetry.space_group_name_H-M   'P 1'
#
loop_
_entity.id
_entity.type
_entity.pdbx_description
1 polymer ?
#
loop_
_entity_poly.entity_id
_entity_poly.type
_entity_poly.pdbx_seq_one_letter_code
_entity_poly.pdbx_strand_id
1 'polypeptide(L)'
;MATYANKTDIPSDKSRAEIEHTLRRYGADGFMYGWEAGHAVVAFQMRGRRVRFDLPMPDPDDREFTLTPAKKQRRSPAQQEAAYEQAVRQRWRALALVIKAKLEAVESGITEFEDEFLAHIALPNGQTVGDWMRPQIARAYESGAMPPLLPAPE
;
A
#
# COMPACT_ATOMS: atom_id res chain seq x y z
N MET A 1 8.96 2.81 -17.05
CA MET A 1 9.77 1.83 -16.28
C MET A 1 8.92 0.58 -16.07
N ALA A 2 9.51 -0.61 -16.10
CA ALA A 2 8.77 -1.84 -15.79
C ALA A 2 8.43 -1.89 -14.30
N THR A 3 7.19 -2.23 -13.95
CA THR A 3 6.76 -2.44 -12.57
C THR A 3 7.21 -3.82 -12.07
N TYR A 4 7.57 -3.93 -10.79
CA TYR A 4 7.99 -5.19 -10.16
C TYR A 4 6.91 -6.27 -10.32
N ALA A 5 7.29 -7.52 -10.58
CA ALA A 5 6.37 -8.67 -10.68
C ALA A 5 5.25 -8.55 -11.76
N ASN A 6 5.49 -7.79 -12.84
CA ASN A 6 4.51 -7.61 -13.93
C ASN A 6 4.02 -8.90 -14.61
N LYS A 7 4.80 -9.98 -14.57
CA LYS A 7 4.49 -11.30 -15.12
C LYS A 7 4.44 -12.40 -14.05
N THR A 8 4.08 -12.05 -12.82
CA THR A 8 3.99 -13.04 -11.74
C THR A 8 2.84 -14.02 -11.96
N ASP A 9 3.12 -15.30 -11.74
CA ASP A 9 2.11 -16.37 -11.69
C ASP A 9 1.58 -16.62 -10.26
N ILE A 10 2.03 -15.83 -9.28
CA ILE A 10 1.62 -16.00 -7.88
C ILE A 10 0.21 -15.42 -7.70
N PRO A 11 -0.78 -16.23 -7.28
CA PRO A 11 -2.12 -15.74 -7.00
C PRO A 11 -2.13 -14.73 -5.85
N SER A 12 -3.11 -13.81 -5.88
CA SER A 12 -3.28 -12.78 -4.85
C SER A 12 -3.48 -13.36 -3.45
N ASP A 13 -4.16 -14.50 -3.31
CA ASP A 13 -4.30 -15.22 -2.03
C ASP A 13 -2.97 -15.64 -1.43
N LYS A 14 -2.05 -16.16 -2.26
CA LYS A 14 -0.73 -16.57 -1.78
C LYS A 14 0.09 -15.38 -1.31
N SER A 15 0.01 -14.26 -2.03
CA SER A 15 0.68 -13.02 -1.63
C SER A 15 0.11 -12.44 -0.33
N ARG A 16 -1.21 -12.53 -0.12
CA ARG A 16 -1.86 -12.15 1.14
C ARG A 16 -1.40 -13.02 2.30
N ALA A 17 -1.40 -14.34 2.12
CA ALA A 17 -0.92 -15.28 3.12
C ALA A 17 0.57 -15.07 3.45
N GLU A 18 1.39 -14.74 2.44
CA GLU A 18 2.80 -14.39 2.65
C GLU A 18 2.96 -13.14 3.52
N ILE A 19 2.13 -12.11 3.31
CA ILE A 19 2.12 -10.89 4.14
C ILE A 19 1.79 -11.25 5.58
N GLU A 20 0.68 -11.97 5.82
CA GLU A 20 0.26 -12.37 7.16
C GLU A 20 1.34 -13.19 7.87
N HIS A 21 1.90 -14.20 7.18
CA HIS A 21 2.94 -15.04 7.73
C HIS A 21 4.21 -14.25 8.07
N THR A 22 4.60 -13.32 7.20
CA THR A 22 5.74 -12.43 7.43
C THR A 22 5.48 -11.56 8.65
N LEU A 23 4.33 -10.86 8.72
CA LEU A 23 4.00 -10.00 9.86
C LEU A 23 4.00 -10.77 11.19
N ARG A 24 3.40 -11.97 11.20
CA ARG A 24 3.42 -12.83 12.38
C ARG A 24 4.83 -13.23 12.80
N ARG A 25 5.72 -13.52 11.84
CA ARG A 25 7.12 -13.87 12.10
C ARG A 25 7.90 -12.72 12.74
N TYR A 26 7.64 -11.47 12.34
CA TYR A 26 8.29 -10.28 12.90
C TYR A 26 7.59 -9.75 14.17
N GLY A 27 6.58 -10.45 14.68
CA GLY A 27 5.96 -10.14 15.98
C GLY A 27 4.74 -9.23 15.92
N ALA A 28 4.02 -9.18 14.79
CA ALA A 28 2.70 -8.57 14.76
C ALA A 28 1.70 -9.40 15.59
N ASP A 29 0.87 -8.72 16.38
CA ASP A 29 -0.14 -9.31 17.28
C ASP A 29 -1.58 -9.14 16.76
N GLY A 30 -1.76 -8.40 15.68
CA GLY A 30 -3.03 -8.25 14.98
C GLY A 30 -2.81 -8.08 13.49
N PHE A 31 -3.72 -8.64 12.68
CA PHE A 31 -3.72 -8.51 11.23
C PHE A 31 -5.18 -8.45 10.75
N MET A 32 -5.44 -7.58 9.79
CA MET A 32 -6.71 -7.49 9.08
C MET A 32 -6.47 -7.15 7.62
N TYR A 33 -7.34 -7.68 6.77
CA TYR A 33 -7.43 -7.26 5.39
C TYR A 33 -8.89 -7.02 5.02
N GLY A 34 -9.10 -6.09 4.10
CA GLY A 34 -10.41 -5.77 3.55
C GLY A 34 -10.26 -5.19 2.16
N TRP A 35 -11.36 -5.12 1.43
CA TRP A 35 -11.41 -4.45 0.14
C TRP A 35 -12.78 -3.81 -0.05
N GLU A 36 -12.78 -2.67 -0.71
CA GLU A 36 -13.96 -1.92 -1.10
C GLU A 36 -13.66 -1.26 -2.45
N ALA A 37 -14.69 -1.08 -3.29
CA ALA A 37 -14.56 -0.70 -4.70
C ALA A 37 -13.34 0.21 -5.00
N GLY A 38 -12.38 -0.32 -5.77
CA GLY A 38 -11.18 0.40 -6.22
C GLY A 38 -9.95 0.34 -5.30
N HIS A 39 -10.05 -0.22 -4.09
CA HIS A 39 -8.89 -0.37 -3.20
C HIS A 39 -8.96 -1.58 -2.27
N ALA A 40 -7.80 -2.07 -1.85
CA ALA A 40 -7.68 -2.99 -0.74
C ALA A 40 -6.94 -2.34 0.42
N VAL A 41 -7.25 -2.80 1.62
CA VAL A 41 -6.62 -2.34 2.85
C VAL A 41 -5.97 -3.54 3.52
N VAL A 42 -4.73 -3.36 3.94
CA VAL A 42 -4.04 -4.25 4.87
C VAL A 42 -3.69 -3.44 6.10
N ALA A 43 -4.06 -3.92 7.29
CA ALA A 43 -3.63 -3.31 8.53
C ALA A 43 -3.13 -4.37 9.52
N PHE A 44 -2.19 -3.96 10.35
CA PHE A 44 -1.62 -4.81 11.39
C PHE A 44 -1.25 -4.01 12.62
N GLN A 45 -1.13 -4.70 13.75
CA GLN A 45 -0.65 -4.13 15.00
C GLN A 45 0.71 -4.73 15.35
N MET A 46 1.66 -3.86 15.69
CA MET A 46 3.02 -4.24 16.05
C MET A 46 3.64 -3.10 16.88
N ARG A 47 4.38 -3.46 17.94
CA ARG A 47 5.05 -2.49 18.84
C ARG A 47 4.12 -1.37 19.36
N GLY A 48 2.88 -1.71 19.68
CA GLY A 48 1.88 -0.75 20.19
C GLY A 48 1.38 0.27 19.17
N ARG A 49 1.67 0.08 17.88
CA ARG A 49 1.17 0.92 16.77
C ARG A 49 0.24 0.11 15.88
N ARG A 50 -0.79 0.77 15.35
CA ARG A 50 -1.61 0.26 14.25
C ARG A 50 -1.08 0.83 12.95
N VAL A 51 -0.67 -0.03 12.03
CA VAL A 51 -0.14 0.32 10.72
C VAL A 51 -1.16 -0.05 9.66
N ARG A 52 -1.42 0.85 8.70
CA ARG A 52 -2.34 0.64 7.58
C ARG A 52 -1.66 0.94 6.25
N PHE A 53 -1.80 0.00 5.33
CA PHE A 53 -1.47 0.15 3.92
C PHE A 53 -2.76 0.18 3.10
N ASP A 54 -2.95 1.29 2.38
CA ASP A 54 -3.97 1.43 1.36
C ASP A 54 -3.35 1.04 0.01
N LEU A 55 -3.88 0.00 -0.62
CA LEU A 55 -3.43 -0.54 -1.90
C LEU A 55 -4.45 -0.20 -2.99
N PRO A 56 -4.18 0.82 -3.84
CA PRO A 56 -5.03 1.12 -4.98
C PRO A 56 -5.10 -0.09 -5.91
N MET A 57 -6.32 -0.53 -6.22
CA MET A 57 -6.56 -1.60 -7.17
C MET A 57 -6.72 -1.03 -8.58
N PRO A 58 -6.31 -1.77 -9.62
CA PRO A 58 -6.61 -1.38 -10.99
C PRO A 58 -8.13 -1.27 -11.20
N ASP A 59 -8.54 -0.42 -12.13
CA ASP A 59 -9.92 -0.36 -12.61
C ASP A 59 -10.08 -1.37 -13.77
N PRO A 60 -10.97 -2.38 -13.69
CA PRO A 60 -11.17 -3.34 -14.78
C PRO A 60 -11.61 -2.69 -16.10
N ASP A 61 -12.21 -1.49 -16.06
CA ASP A 61 -12.68 -0.77 -17.25
C ASP A 61 -11.60 0.11 -17.89
N ASP A 62 -10.40 0.20 -17.31
CA ASP A 62 -9.30 0.99 -17.87
C ASP A 62 -8.92 0.51 -19.28
N ARG A 63 -8.50 1.43 -20.14
CA ARG A 63 -8.01 1.19 -21.50
C ARG A 63 -6.83 0.22 -21.51
N GLU A 64 -6.03 0.20 -20.43
CA GLU A 64 -4.94 -0.76 -20.24
C GLU A 64 -5.44 -2.21 -20.26
N PHE A 65 -6.65 -2.49 -19.77
CA PHE A 65 -7.27 -3.82 -19.71
C PHE A 65 -8.28 -4.05 -20.83
N THR A 66 -8.93 -3.01 -21.33
CA THR A 66 -9.93 -3.15 -22.39
C THR A 66 -9.35 -3.17 -23.82
N LEU A 67 -8.14 -2.63 -24.05
CA LEU A 67 -7.53 -2.51 -25.39
C LEU A 67 -6.18 -3.21 -25.53
N THR A 68 -5.93 -3.85 -26.68
CA THR A 68 -4.63 -4.48 -26.98
C THR A 68 -3.51 -3.45 -27.09
N PRO A 69 -2.29 -3.71 -26.56
CA PRO A 69 -1.22 -2.71 -26.52
C PRO A 69 -0.75 -2.22 -27.90
N ALA A 70 -0.65 -3.15 -28.87
CA ALA A 70 -0.07 -2.85 -30.18
C ALA A 70 -1.05 -2.14 -31.13
N LYS A 71 -2.29 -2.63 -31.22
CA LYS A 71 -3.27 -2.17 -32.21
C LYS A 71 -4.44 -1.39 -31.62
N LYS A 72 -4.47 -1.21 -30.29
CA LYS A 72 -5.58 -0.57 -29.55
C LYS A 72 -6.95 -1.15 -29.88
N GLN A 73 -6.99 -2.45 -30.21
CA GLN A 73 -8.23 -3.18 -30.51
C GLN A 73 -8.87 -3.66 -29.22
N ARG A 74 -10.21 -3.75 -29.18
CA ARG A 74 -10.92 -4.23 -28.00
C ARG A 74 -10.54 -5.69 -27.70
N ARG A 75 -10.10 -5.95 -26.47
CA ARG A 75 -9.83 -7.31 -25.95
C ARG A 75 -11.15 -8.10 -25.83
N SER A 76 -11.07 -9.42 -25.96
CA SER A 76 -12.20 -10.29 -25.60
C SER A 76 -12.39 -10.30 -24.08
N PRO A 77 -13.60 -10.64 -23.56
CA PRO A 77 -13.84 -10.67 -22.11
C PRO A 77 -12.81 -11.48 -21.31
N ALA A 78 -12.47 -12.69 -21.78
CA ALA A 78 -11.45 -13.53 -21.14
C ALA A 78 -10.04 -12.90 -21.14
N GLN A 79 -9.68 -12.16 -22.20
CA GLN A 79 -8.40 -11.46 -22.26
C GLN A 79 -8.37 -10.21 -21.36
N GLN A 80 -9.52 -9.56 -21.16
CA GLN A 80 -9.65 -8.44 -20.22
C GLN A 80 -9.48 -8.94 -18.78
N GLU A 81 -10.21 -9.99 -18.42
CA GLU A 81 -10.13 -10.63 -17.10
C GLU A 81 -8.71 -11.11 -16.79
N ALA A 82 -8.06 -11.82 -17.72
CA ALA A 82 -6.69 -12.29 -17.53
C ALA A 82 -5.68 -11.13 -17.34
N ALA A 83 -5.82 -10.05 -18.12
CA ALA A 83 -4.95 -8.87 -17.97
C ALA A 83 -5.18 -8.13 -16.65
N TYR A 84 -6.44 -8.00 -16.24
CA TYR A 84 -6.83 -7.40 -14.97
C TYR A 84 -6.32 -8.22 -13.78
N GLU A 85 -6.56 -9.52 -13.76
CA GLU A 85 -6.04 -10.42 -12.72
C GLU A 85 -4.52 -10.35 -12.61
N GLN A 86 -3.82 -10.27 -13.75
CA GLN A 86 -2.37 -10.13 -13.77
C GLN A 86 -1.90 -8.86 -13.05
N ALA A 87 -2.60 -7.73 -13.28
CA ALA A 87 -2.31 -6.48 -12.58
C ALA A 87 -2.64 -6.57 -11.09
N VAL A 88 -3.74 -7.21 -10.70
CA VAL A 88 -4.10 -7.42 -9.29
C VAL A 88 -3.04 -8.27 -8.58
N ARG A 89 -2.58 -9.37 -9.17
CA ARG A 89 -1.48 -10.20 -8.63
C ARG A 89 -0.20 -9.39 -8.45
N GLN A 90 0.14 -8.58 -9.45
CA GLN A 90 1.30 -7.69 -9.41
C GLN A 90 1.23 -6.71 -8.22
N ARG A 91 0.07 -6.07 -7.97
CA ARG A 91 -0.12 -5.14 -6.85
C ARG A 91 0.12 -5.81 -5.49
N TRP A 92 -0.44 -7.00 -5.31
CA TRP A 92 -0.23 -7.78 -4.07
C TRP A 92 1.22 -8.21 -3.88
N ARG A 93 1.91 -8.60 -4.95
CA ARG A 93 3.35 -8.92 -4.89
C ARG A 93 4.20 -7.70 -4.53
N ALA A 94 3.87 -6.53 -5.07
CA ALA A 94 4.55 -5.28 -4.71
C ALA A 94 4.32 -4.93 -3.23
N LEU A 95 3.09 -5.11 -2.71
CA LEU A 95 2.80 -4.88 -1.30
C LEU A 95 3.55 -5.85 -0.39
N ALA A 96 3.59 -7.14 -0.73
CA ALA A 96 4.34 -8.15 0.02
C ALA A 96 5.85 -7.80 0.08
N LEU A 97 6.41 -7.38 -1.06
CA LEU A 97 7.81 -6.97 -1.15
C LEU A 97 8.10 -5.77 -0.24
N VAL A 98 7.29 -4.70 -0.30
CA VAL A 98 7.57 -3.49 0.47
C VAL A 98 7.42 -3.74 1.97
N ILE A 99 6.38 -4.46 2.41
CA ILE A 99 6.20 -4.78 3.83
C ILE A 99 7.39 -5.58 4.34
N LYS A 100 7.81 -6.62 3.61
CA LYS A 100 8.98 -7.42 3.98
C LYS A 100 10.25 -6.58 4.05
N ALA A 101 10.49 -5.71 3.05
CA ALA A 101 11.67 -4.85 3.02
C ALA A 101 11.71 -3.88 4.21
N LYS A 102 10.57 -3.26 4.55
CA LYS A 102 10.45 -2.37 5.72
C LYS A 102 10.74 -3.10 7.03
N LEU A 103 10.18 -4.29 7.21
CA LEU A 103 10.43 -5.11 8.39
C LEU A 103 11.91 -5.53 8.49
N GLU A 104 12.53 -5.88 7.36
CA GLU A 104 13.95 -6.25 7.33
C GLU A 104 14.86 -5.07 7.63
N ALA A 105 14.51 -3.86 7.16
CA ALA A 105 15.25 -2.64 7.47
C ALA A 105 15.26 -2.37 8.98
N VAL A 106 14.12 -2.57 9.65
CA VAL A 106 14.00 -2.45 11.10
C VAL A 106 14.80 -3.53 11.83
N GLU A 107 14.68 -4.79 11.40
CA GLU A 107 15.38 -5.92 12.04
C GLU A 107 16.91 -5.83 11.88
N SER A 108 17.37 -5.32 10.73
CA SER A 108 18.79 -5.06 10.46
C SER A 108 19.32 -3.80 11.17
N GLY A 109 18.48 -3.07 11.90
CA GLY A 109 18.86 -1.83 12.59
C GLY A 109 19.18 -0.66 11.67
N ILE A 110 18.70 -0.68 10.42
CA ILE A 110 18.88 0.41 9.46
C ILE A 110 17.99 1.61 9.84
N THR A 111 16.80 1.33 10.38
CA THR A 111 15.80 2.32 10.77
C THR A 111 15.05 1.87 12.02
N GLU A 112 14.50 2.82 12.77
CA GLU A 112 13.53 2.51 13.82
C GLU A 112 12.16 2.14 13.22
N PHE A 113 11.34 1.41 13.99
CA PHE A 113 10.03 0.97 13.51
C PHE A 113 9.09 2.16 13.26
N GLU A 114 9.05 3.09 14.21
CA GLU A 114 8.25 4.30 14.14
C GLU A 114 8.60 5.14 12.92
N ASP A 115 9.89 5.26 12.58
CA ASP A 115 10.35 6.02 11.43
C ASP A 115 10.01 5.32 10.12
N GLU A 116 10.30 4.02 10.01
CA GLU A 116 10.11 3.26 8.77
C GLU A 116 8.63 3.12 8.39
N PHE A 117 7.76 3.04 9.39
CA PHE A 117 6.32 2.93 9.20
C PHE A 117 5.57 4.23 9.44
N LEU A 118 6.24 5.36 9.71
CA LEU A 118 5.63 6.61 10.18
C LEU A 118 4.40 6.99 9.37
N ALA A 119 4.56 7.10 8.05
CA ALA A 119 3.50 7.51 7.13
C ALA A 119 2.28 6.57 7.09
N HIS A 120 2.43 5.33 7.58
CA HIS A 120 1.41 4.29 7.59
C HIS A 120 0.77 4.10 8.98
N ILE A 121 1.25 4.79 10.03
CA ILE A 121 0.65 4.70 11.36
C ILE A 121 -0.74 5.33 11.33
N ALA A 122 -1.74 4.60 11.80
CA ALA A 122 -3.12 5.05 11.90
C ALA A 122 -3.33 5.98 13.09
N LEU A 123 -4.04 7.08 12.84
CA LEU A 123 -4.48 8.07 13.82
C LEU A 123 -5.90 7.75 14.33
N PRO A 124 -6.32 8.30 15.49
CA PRO A 124 -7.66 8.04 16.04
C PRO A 124 -8.83 8.40 15.13
N ASN A 125 -8.63 9.33 14.19
CA ASN A 125 -9.63 9.75 13.21
C ASN A 125 -9.72 8.81 11.98
N GLY A 126 -8.96 7.71 11.97
CA GLY A 126 -8.96 6.74 10.88
C GLY A 126 -8.07 7.11 9.69
N GLN A 127 -7.40 8.26 9.70
CA GLN A 127 -6.37 8.61 8.70
C GLN A 127 -5.01 8.03 9.08
N THR A 128 -4.08 7.96 8.13
CA THR A 128 -2.67 7.72 8.46
C THR A 128 -1.96 9.04 8.78
N VAL A 129 -0.83 8.97 9.51
CA VAL A 129 0.07 10.12 9.70
C VAL A 129 0.47 10.72 8.35
N GLY A 130 0.72 9.89 7.34
CA GLY A 130 1.07 10.36 6.00
C GLY A 130 -0.03 11.21 5.37
N ASP A 131 -1.30 10.79 5.49
CA ASP A 131 -2.45 11.55 4.98
C ASP A 131 -2.58 12.90 5.69
N TRP A 132 -2.37 12.91 7.00
CA TRP A 132 -2.46 14.12 7.81
C TRP A 132 -1.30 15.10 7.56
N MET A 133 -0.08 14.59 7.39
CA MET A 133 1.15 15.40 7.32
C MET A 133 1.44 15.93 5.91
N ARG A 134 1.08 15.21 4.84
CA ARG A 134 1.29 15.63 3.44
C ARG A 134 0.86 17.09 3.15
N PRO A 135 -0.37 17.54 3.49
CA PRO A 135 -0.78 18.93 3.23
C PRO A 135 -0.01 19.96 4.07
N GLN A 136 0.45 19.57 5.27
CA GLN A 136 1.22 20.46 6.14
C GLN A 136 2.63 20.68 5.62
N ILE A 137 3.27 19.64 5.11
CA ILE A 137 4.58 19.74 4.44
C ILE A 137 4.50 20.70 3.25
N ALA A 138 3.45 20.57 2.43
CA ALA A 138 3.24 21.48 1.29
C ALA A 138 3.15 22.96 1.73
N ARG A 139 2.34 23.24 2.76
CA ARG A 139 2.22 24.59 3.33
C ARG A 139 3.53 25.11 3.94
N ALA A 140 4.29 24.22 4.59
CA ALA A 140 5.57 24.60 5.18
C ALA A 140 6.59 24.98 4.10
N TYR A 141 6.60 24.29 2.95
CA TYR A 141 7.44 24.66 1.81
C TYR A 141 7.00 25.97 1.16
N GLU A 142 5.70 26.24 1.07
CA GLU A 142 5.18 27.49 0.50
C GLU A 142 5.44 28.71 1.41
N SER A 143 5.27 28.54 2.73
CA SER A 143 5.35 29.63 3.70
C SER A 143 6.73 29.81 4.34
N GLY A 144 7.60 28.80 4.27
CA GLY A 144 8.84 28.73 5.04
C GLY A 144 8.64 28.58 6.55
N ALA A 145 7.40 28.40 7.00
CA ALA A 145 7.02 28.31 8.41
C ALA A 145 6.56 26.91 8.78
N MET A 146 6.98 26.44 9.95
CA MET A 146 6.49 25.17 10.49
C MET A 146 5.03 25.30 10.96
N PRO A 147 4.26 24.21 10.95
CA PRO A 147 2.95 24.18 11.60
C PRO A 147 3.07 24.64 13.06
N PRO A 148 2.12 25.45 13.57
CA PRO A 148 2.17 25.90 14.95
C PRO A 148 2.09 24.71 15.90
N LEU A 149 2.84 24.79 17.01
CA LEU A 149 2.95 23.71 18.00
C LEU A 149 1.62 23.44 18.74
N LEU A 150 0.70 24.41 18.72
CA LEU A 150 -0.65 24.33 19.28
C LEU A 150 -1.67 24.74 18.21
N PRO A 151 -2.88 24.13 18.20
CA PRO A 151 -3.99 24.66 17.42
C PRO A 151 -4.29 26.10 17.86
N ALA A 152 -4.84 26.91 16.95
CA ALA A 152 -5.34 28.23 17.33
C ALA A 152 -6.36 28.06 18.48
N PRO A 153 -6.36 28.95 19.49
CA PRO A 153 -7.39 28.94 20.52
C PRO A 153 -8.77 29.00 19.86
N GLU A 154 -9.75 28.24 20.39
CA GLU A 154 -11.17 28.37 20.02
C GLU A 154 -11.72 29.76 20.33
#